data_AF-X2J5S3-F1
#
_entry.id   AF-X2J5S3-F1
#
_cell.length_a   1.000
_cell.length_b   1.000
_cell.length_c   1.000
_cell.angle_alpha   90.00
_cell.angle_beta   90.00
_cell.angle_gamma   90.00
#
_symmetry.space_group_name_H-M   'P 1'
#
loop_
_entity.id
_entity.type
_entity.pdbx_description
1 polymer ?
#
loop_
_entity_poly.entity_id
_entity_poly.type
_entity_poly.pdbx_seq_one_letter_code
_entity_poly.pdbx_strand_id
1 'polypeptide(L)'
;AFYGKGGIGKSTTSSNLAAAMAVHGKRVLLVGCDPKQDSTMNLNRGVQIPSVLERIYERGEKALRIEDVCVEGPLGIVLVESGGPDPGVGCAGRGVMTALQALDQLGVVKRYSIDVIIYDVLGDVVCGGFAMPLRQGYANEIYLVTSGELMALYAANN
;
A
#
# COMPACT_ATOMS: atom_id res chain seq x y z
N ALA A 1 7.87 -2.02 5.00
CA ALA A 1 6.47 -2.48 4.86
C ALA A 1 5.89 -2.75 6.23
N PHE A 2 4.62 -2.37 6.45
CA PHE A 2 3.88 -2.59 7.69
C PHE A 2 2.97 -3.79 7.53
N TYR A 3 3.09 -4.74 8.46
CA TYR A 3 2.24 -5.93 8.55
C TYR A 3 1.63 -6.02 9.95
N GLY A 4 0.65 -6.91 10.12
CA GLY A 4 -0.05 -7.15 11.37
C GLY A 4 -1.54 -7.44 11.17
N LYS A 5 -2.19 -7.89 12.24
CA LYS A 5 -3.62 -8.22 12.26
C LYS A 5 -4.50 -7.05 11.79
N GLY A 6 -5.63 -7.35 11.18
CA GLY A 6 -6.70 -6.39 10.88
C GLY A 6 -7.16 -5.67 12.15
N GLY A 7 -7.41 -4.37 12.05
CA GLY A 7 -7.89 -3.55 13.16
C GLY A 7 -6.84 -3.16 14.21
N ILE A 8 -5.56 -3.54 14.04
CA ILE A 8 -4.49 -3.24 15.01
C ILE A 8 -3.90 -1.82 14.87
N GLY A 9 -4.38 -1.02 13.91
CA GLY A 9 -3.90 0.35 13.68
C GLY A 9 -2.73 0.49 12.70
N LYS A 10 -2.55 -0.47 11.77
CA LYS A 10 -1.51 -0.39 10.71
C LYS A 10 -1.60 0.89 9.90
N SER A 11 -2.73 1.14 9.26
CA SER A 11 -2.95 2.30 8.38
C SER A 11 -2.82 3.62 9.12
N THR A 12 -3.27 3.68 10.37
CA THR A 12 -3.07 4.85 11.23
C THR A 12 -1.58 5.08 11.52
N THR A 13 -0.84 4.03 11.83
CA THR A 13 0.59 4.12 12.14
C THR A 13 1.42 4.48 10.90
N SER A 14 1.16 3.81 9.77
CA SER A 14 1.88 4.02 8.51
C SER A 14 1.64 5.43 7.93
N SER A 15 0.40 5.93 7.96
CA SER A 15 0.06 7.29 7.51
C SER A 15 0.68 8.37 8.38
N ASN A 16 0.69 8.21 9.70
CA ASN A 16 1.35 9.17 10.60
C ASN A 16 2.88 9.15 10.43
N LEU A 17 3.47 7.97 10.20
CA LEU A 17 4.90 7.88 9.88
C LEU A 17 5.23 8.56 8.54
N ALA A 18 4.39 8.37 7.51
CA ALA A 18 4.53 9.04 6.23
C ALA A 18 4.53 10.56 6.39
N ALA A 19 3.58 11.09 7.18
CA ALA A 19 3.51 12.50 7.51
C ALA A 19 4.76 12.97 8.27
N ALA A 20 5.21 12.23 9.28
CA ALA A 20 6.41 12.56 10.03
C ALA A 20 7.66 12.61 9.14
N MET A 21 7.84 11.64 8.24
CA MET A 21 8.96 11.62 7.29
C MET A 21 8.89 12.79 6.30
N ALA A 22 7.69 13.12 5.80
CA ALA A 22 7.49 14.26 4.92
C ALA A 22 7.81 15.60 5.60
N VAL A 23 7.42 15.78 6.87
CA VAL A 23 7.81 16.94 7.69
C VAL A 23 9.34 17.05 7.80
N HIS A 24 10.05 15.92 7.84
CA HIS A 24 11.53 15.89 7.86
C HIS A 24 12.16 15.95 6.46
N GLY A 25 11.41 16.44 5.46
CA GLY A 25 11.91 16.73 4.12
C GLY A 25 12.06 15.52 3.20
N LYS A 26 11.53 14.35 3.58
CA LYS A 26 11.53 13.17 2.71
C LYS A 26 10.37 13.20 1.71
N ARG A 27 10.64 12.82 0.48
CA ARG A 27 9.61 12.51 -0.52
C ARG A 27 9.09 11.10 -0.25
N VAL A 28 7.85 11.00 0.21
CA VAL A 28 7.25 9.74 0.66
C VAL A 28 6.21 9.26 -0.35
N LEU A 29 6.24 7.97 -0.66
CA LEU A 29 5.17 7.25 -1.36
C LEU A 29 4.51 6.29 -0.36
N LEU A 30 3.20 6.47 -0.12
CA LEU A 30 2.38 5.53 0.65
C LEU A 30 1.58 4.67 -0.33
N VAL A 31 1.82 3.35 -0.29
CA VAL A 31 1.11 2.36 -1.10
C VAL A 31 0.25 1.50 -0.17
N GLY A 32 -1.06 1.61 -0.30
CA GLY A 32 -2.00 0.68 0.29
C GLY A 32 -1.97 -0.65 -0.46
N CYS A 33 -1.66 -1.73 0.26
CA CYS A 33 -1.63 -3.11 -0.23
C CYS A 33 -2.69 -3.95 0.50
N ASP A 34 -3.86 -3.35 0.73
CA ASP A 34 -5.03 -3.97 1.34
C ASP A 34 -6.20 -3.89 0.33
N PRO A 35 -6.90 -5.00 0.04
CA PRO A 35 -8.09 -4.99 -0.81
C PRO A 35 -9.20 -4.03 -0.33
N LYS A 36 -9.17 -3.59 0.95
CA LYS A 36 -10.12 -2.65 1.53
C LYS A 36 -9.98 -1.21 1.02
N GLN A 37 -8.82 -0.82 0.47
CA GLN A 37 -8.56 0.49 -0.16
C GLN A 37 -8.73 1.73 0.75
N ASP A 38 -8.51 1.61 2.05
CA ASP A 38 -8.67 2.73 3.01
C ASP A 38 -7.33 3.21 3.63
N SER A 39 -6.20 2.66 3.20
CA SER A 39 -4.86 2.94 3.73
C SER A 39 -4.48 4.42 3.62
N THR A 40 -4.90 5.05 2.52
CA THR A 40 -4.57 6.44 2.16
C THR A 40 -5.60 7.45 2.64
N MET A 41 -6.78 7.03 3.12
CA MET A 41 -7.88 7.94 3.48
C MET A 41 -7.49 8.95 4.57
N ASN A 42 -6.64 8.55 5.53
CA ASN A 42 -6.12 9.45 6.57
C ASN A 42 -5.32 10.62 5.98
N LEU A 43 -4.69 10.41 4.83
CA LEU A 43 -3.92 11.43 4.10
C LEU A 43 -4.69 11.98 2.89
N ASN A 44 -5.92 11.54 2.65
CA ASN A 44 -6.76 12.07 1.58
C ASN A 44 -8.10 12.62 2.09
N ARG A 45 -8.09 13.25 3.28
CA ARG A 45 -9.25 13.93 3.88
C ARG A 45 -10.49 13.02 4.02
N GLY A 46 -10.29 11.74 4.25
CA GLY A 46 -11.37 10.75 4.36
C GLY A 46 -12.01 10.36 3.03
N VAL A 47 -11.40 10.72 1.89
CA VAL A 47 -11.88 10.35 0.56
C VAL A 47 -11.05 9.18 0.04
N GLN A 48 -11.71 8.14 -0.45
CA GLN A 48 -11.05 7.02 -1.10
C GLN A 48 -10.53 7.44 -2.48
N ILE A 49 -9.32 7.02 -2.83
CA ILE A 49 -8.74 7.25 -4.16
C ILE A 49 -8.99 6.02 -5.05
N PRO A 50 -9.06 6.20 -6.38
CA PRO A 50 -9.13 5.10 -7.33
C PRO A 50 -7.94 4.15 -7.17
N SER A 51 -8.19 2.85 -7.22
CA SER A 51 -7.12 1.86 -7.09
C SER A 51 -6.42 1.55 -8.40
N VAL A 52 -5.17 1.06 -8.33
CA VAL A 52 -4.41 0.63 -9.51
C VAL A 52 -5.16 -0.45 -10.29
N LEU A 53 -5.69 -1.46 -9.61
CA LEU A 53 -6.45 -2.53 -10.27
C LEU A 53 -7.71 -2.02 -10.94
N GLU A 54 -8.48 -1.15 -10.28
CA GLU A 54 -9.66 -0.53 -10.87
C GLU A 54 -9.32 0.20 -12.17
N ARG A 55 -8.25 1.00 -12.16
CA ARG A 55 -7.78 1.69 -13.38
C ARG A 55 -7.30 0.74 -14.47
N ILE A 56 -6.67 -0.37 -14.10
CA ILE A 56 -6.28 -1.42 -15.04
C ILE A 56 -7.53 -2.06 -15.66
N TYR A 57 -8.58 -2.33 -14.88
CA TYR A 57 -9.84 -2.88 -15.40
C TYR A 57 -10.56 -1.90 -16.34
N GLU A 58 -10.57 -0.60 -16.03
CA GLU A 58 -11.23 0.43 -16.84
C GLU A 58 -10.50 0.73 -18.16
N ARG A 59 -9.17 0.83 -18.13
CA ARG A 59 -8.36 1.38 -19.24
C ARG A 59 -7.48 0.34 -19.93
N GLY A 60 -7.20 -0.77 -19.25
CA GLY A 60 -6.16 -1.71 -19.63
C GLY A 60 -4.77 -1.27 -19.15
N GLU A 61 -3.96 -2.23 -18.75
CA GLU A 61 -2.61 -2.02 -18.18
C GLU A 61 -1.70 -1.16 -19.07
N LYS A 62 -1.73 -1.37 -20.39
CA LYS A 62 -0.87 -0.64 -21.36
C LYS A 62 -1.24 0.83 -21.53
N ALA A 63 -2.48 1.21 -21.21
CA ALA A 63 -2.96 2.58 -21.32
C ALA A 63 -2.99 3.31 -19.98
N LEU A 64 -2.56 2.63 -18.90
CA LEU A 64 -2.47 3.20 -17.57
C LEU A 64 -1.40 4.29 -17.55
N ARG A 65 -1.72 5.44 -16.94
CA ARG A 65 -0.76 6.51 -16.72
C ARG A 65 -0.61 6.77 -15.23
N ILE A 66 0.49 7.41 -14.88
CA ILE A 66 0.82 7.67 -13.48
C ILE A 66 -0.22 8.55 -12.79
N GLU A 67 -0.81 9.51 -13.51
CA GLU A 67 -1.83 10.42 -13.00
C GLU A 67 -3.17 9.72 -12.76
N ASP A 68 -3.38 8.53 -13.34
CA ASP A 68 -4.61 7.76 -13.13
C ASP A 68 -4.62 7.07 -11.75
N VAL A 69 -3.43 6.84 -11.15
CA VAL A 69 -3.23 6.02 -9.94
C VAL A 69 -2.48 6.69 -8.79
N CYS A 70 -1.75 7.78 -9.05
CA CYS A 70 -1.02 8.54 -8.04
C CYS A 70 -1.76 9.82 -7.70
N VAL A 71 -2.05 10.03 -6.42
CA VAL A 71 -2.66 11.26 -5.91
C VAL A 71 -1.68 11.95 -4.96
N GLU A 72 -1.43 13.25 -5.14
CA GLU A 72 -0.64 14.02 -4.17
C GLU A 72 -1.52 14.42 -2.98
N GLY A 73 -1.15 13.92 -1.80
CA GLY A 73 -1.74 14.24 -0.52
C GLY A 73 -1.06 15.43 0.17
N PRO A 74 -1.35 15.65 1.47
CA PRO A 74 -0.73 16.70 2.27
C PRO A 74 0.78 16.48 2.35
N LEU A 75 1.51 17.58 2.54
CA LEU A 75 2.98 17.57 2.66
C LEU A 75 3.70 17.00 1.41
N GLY A 76 2.99 16.87 0.28
CA GLY A 76 3.54 16.31 -0.97
C GLY A 76 3.75 14.79 -0.93
N ILE A 77 3.09 14.08 -0.02
CA ILE A 77 3.11 12.60 0.03
C ILE A 77 2.34 12.07 -1.18
N VAL A 78 2.94 11.15 -1.92
CA VAL A 78 2.26 10.47 -3.03
C VAL A 78 1.48 9.29 -2.48
N LEU A 79 0.20 9.20 -2.83
CA LEU A 79 -0.74 8.20 -2.35
C LEU A 79 -1.15 7.27 -3.49
N VAL A 80 -1.15 5.96 -3.22
CA VAL A 80 -1.58 4.92 -4.15
C VAL A 80 -2.32 3.83 -3.37
N GLU A 81 -3.40 3.30 -3.94
CA GLU A 81 -4.07 2.08 -3.46
C GLU A 81 -3.93 0.97 -4.49
N SER A 82 -3.51 -0.22 -4.09
CA SER A 82 -3.42 -1.37 -5.00
C SER A 82 -4.81 -1.79 -5.48
N GLY A 83 -5.77 -1.78 -4.56
CA GLY A 83 -7.07 -2.41 -4.75
C GLY A 83 -7.02 -3.93 -4.61
N GLY A 84 -8.18 -4.54 -4.86
CA GLY A 84 -8.39 -5.97 -4.82
C GLY A 84 -9.58 -6.36 -5.70
N PRO A 85 -9.72 -7.65 -6.02
CA PRO A 85 -10.89 -8.17 -6.73
C PRO A 85 -12.13 -8.12 -5.84
N ASP A 86 -13.30 -8.20 -6.45
CA ASP A 86 -14.55 -8.38 -5.72
C ASP A 86 -14.49 -9.58 -4.78
N PRO A 87 -15.10 -9.49 -3.58
CA PRO A 87 -15.14 -10.59 -2.63
C PRO A 87 -15.66 -11.89 -3.28
N GLY A 88 -14.82 -12.93 -3.27
CA GLY A 88 -15.15 -14.25 -3.81
C GLY A 88 -14.83 -14.47 -5.29
N VAL A 89 -14.33 -13.47 -6.03
CA VAL A 89 -14.12 -13.57 -7.49
C VAL A 89 -12.65 -13.70 -7.89
N GLY A 90 -11.70 -13.33 -7.03
CA GLY A 90 -10.27 -13.36 -7.38
C GLY A 90 -9.31 -13.53 -6.20
N CYS A 91 -8.02 -13.30 -6.46
CA CYS A 91 -6.96 -13.37 -5.45
C CYS A 91 -6.41 -11.99 -5.13
N ALA A 92 -6.71 -11.47 -3.93
CA ALA A 92 -6.23 -10.16 -3.47
C ALA A 92 -4.70 -10.03 -3.50
N GLY A 93 -3.98 -11.08 -3.11
CA GLY A 93 -2.52 -11.08 -3.18
C GLY A 93 -1.97 -10.96 -4.62
N ARG A 94 -2.63 -11.57 -5.61
CA ARG A 94 -2.25 -11.37 -7.03
C ARG A 94 -2.56 -9.94 -7.48
N GLY A 95 -3.64 -9.37 -6.98
CA GLY A 95 -3.99 -7.97 -7.21
C GLY A 95 -2.91 -6.99 -6.72
N VAL A 96 -2.44 -7.16 -5.48
CA VAL A 96 -1.30 -6.40 -4.94
C VAL A 96 -0.07 -6.57 -5.84
N MET A 97 0.22 -7.80 -6.27
CA MET A 97 1.37 -8.07 -7.12
C MET A 97 1.31 -7.33 -8.46
N THR A 98 0.16 -7.39 -9.14
CA THR A 98 -0.08 -6.67 -10.39
C THR A 98 0.02 -5.15 -10.19
N ALA A 99 -0.52 -4.63 -9.09
CA ALA A 99 -0.43 -3.20 -8.79
C ALA A 99 1.01 -2.73 -8.60
N LEU A 100 1.82 -3.46 -7.82
CA LEU A 100 3.24 -3.12 -7.61
C LEU A 100 4.04 -3.15 -8.92
N GLN A 101 3.81 -4.16 -9.76
CA GLN A 101 4.45 -4.24 -11.08
C GLN A 101 4.05 -3.07 -11.99
N ALA A 102 2.79 -2.65 -11.96
CA ALA A 102 2.33 -1.48 -12.73
C ALA A 102 3.01 -0.19 -12.26
N LEU A 103 3.18 0.00 -10.94
CA LEU A 103 3.89 1.17 -10.39
C LEU A 103 5.36 1.20 -10.79
N ASP A 104 6.04 0.05 -10.85
CA ASP A 104 7.41 -0.03 -11.36
C ASP A 104 7.50 0.34 -12.84
N GLN A 105 6.59 -0.20 -13.67
CA GLN A 105 6.54 0.11 -15.10
C GLN A 105 6.28 1.59 -15.37
N LEU A 106 5.43 2.21 -14.55
CA LEU A 106 5.16 3.66 -14.60
C LEU A 106 6.34 4.50 -14.08
N GLY A 107 7.34 3.88 -13.44
CA GLY A 107 8.51 4.58 -12.93
C GLY A 107 8.19 5.58 -11.81
N VAL A 108 7.18 5.29 -10.99
CA VAL A 108 6.65 6.23 -9.97
C VAL A 108 7.75 6.77 -9.06
N VAL A 109 8.62 5.89 -8.57
CA VAL A 109 9.73 6.24 -7.68
C VAL A 109 10.63 7.31 -8.30
N LYS A 110 11.03 7.12 -9.56
CA LYS A 110 11.89 8.05 -10.28
C LYS A 110 11.16 9.35 -10.62
N ARG A 111 9.89 9.26 -11.04
CA ARG A 111 9.11 10.41 -11.52
C ARG A 111 8.82 11.41 -10.40
N TYR A 112 8.54 10.93 -9.20
CA TYR A 112 8.27 11.74 -8.01
C TYR A 112 9.49 11.98 -7.11
N SER A 113 10.67 11.47 -7.50
CA SER A 113 11.91 11.54 -6.72
C SER A 113 11.71 11.04 -5.28
N ILE A 114 11.11 9.84 -5.15
CA ILE A 114 10.75 9.26 -3.85
C ILE A 114 11.99 8.82 -3.08
N ASP A 115 12.10 9.26 -1.82
CA ASP A 115 13.16 8.87 -0.89
C ASP A 115 12.76 7.63 -0.06
N VAL A 116 11.47 7.52 0.30
CA VAL A 116 10.96 6.45 1.16
C VAL A 116 9.62 5.94 0.63
N ILE A 117 9.49 4.62 0.54
CA ILE A 117 8.23 3.95 0.20
C ILE A 117 7.70 3.23 1.44
N ILE A 118 6.45 3.49 1.78
CA ILE A 118 5.73 2.84 2.87
C ILE A 118 4.65 1.96 2.24
N TYR A 119 4.77 0.66 2.42
CA TYR A 119 3.73 -0.30 2.06
C TYR A 119 2.89 -0.62 3.30
N ASP A 120 1.59 -0.39 3.24
CA ASP A 120 0.63 -0.84 4.25
C ASP A 120 -0.02 -2.14 3.78
N VAL A 121 0.39 -3.28 4.32
CA VAL A 121 0.05 -4.60 3.78
C VAL A 121 -0.93 -5.32 4.69
N LEU A 122 -1.91 -6.00 4.09
CA LEU A 122 -2.79 -6.91 4.81
C LEU A 122 -1.98 -8.00 5.51
N GLY A 123 -2.07 -8.08 6.83
CA GLY A 123 -1.32 -9.06 7.64
C GLY A 123 -2.16 -10.18 8.25
N ASP A 124 -3.47 -10.24 7.95
CA ASP A 124 -4.33 -11.35 8.42
C ASP A 124 -4.07 -12.66 7.67
N VAL A 125 -3.61 -12.57 6.42
CA VAL A 125 -3.33 -13.71 5.56
C VAL A 125 -2.00 -13.49 4.84
N VAL A 126 -1.00 -14.30 5.18
CA VAL A 126 0.31 -14.26 4.52
C VAL A 126 0.35 -15.28 3.39
N CYS A 127 -0.27 -14.93 2.25
CA CYS A 127 -0.16 -15.72 1.03
C CYS A 127 0.99 -15.22 0.14
N GLY A 128 1.33 -15.97 -0.92
CA GLY A 128 2.44 -15.63 -1.80
C GLY A 128 2.38 -14.21 -2.40
N GLY A 129 1.18 -13.66 -2.61
CA GLY A 129 0.99 -12.31 -3.12
C GLY A 129 1.18 -11.21 -2.06
N PHE A 130 0.63 -11.37 -0.86
CA PHE A 130 0.86 -10.42 0.24
C PHE A 130 2.29 -10.46 0.78
N ALA A 131 3.00 -11.57 0.57
CA ALA A 131 4.44 -11.68 0.82
C ALA A 131 5.29 -11.05 -0.28
N MET A 132 4.72 -10.53 -1.38
CA MET A 132 5.49 -9.98 -2.50
C MET A 132 6.43 -8.83 -2.09
N PRO A 133 6.02 -7.86 -1.24
CA PRO A 133 6.93 -6.81 -0.82
C PRO A 133 8.23 -7.34 -0.18
N LEU A 134 8.12 -8.46 0.56
CA LEU A 134 9.24 -9.18 1.14
C LEU A 134 10.01 -10.02 0.10
N ARG A 135 9.30 -10.86 -0.66
CA ARG A 135 9.92 -11.88 -1.54
C ARG A 135 10.63 -11.31 -2.76
N GLN A 136 10.13 -10.19 -3.30
CA GLN A 136 10.68 -9.55 -4.50
C GLN A 136 11.56 -8.33 -4.15
N GLY A 137 11.84 -8.09 -2.87
CA GLY A 137 12.77 -7.05 -2.43
C GLY A 137 12.26 -5.62 -2.56
N TYR A 138 10.93 -5.40 -2.69
CA TYR A 138 10.35 -4.05 -2.65
C TYR A 138 10.53 -3.36 -1.30
N ALA A 139 10.52 -4.14 -0.20
CA ALA A 139 10.72 -3.65 1.15
C ALA A 139 12.04 -4.15 1.71
N ASN A 140 12.91 -3.22 2.10
CA ASN A 140 14.16 -3.53 2.81
C ASN A 140 13.95 -3.77 4.31
N GLU A 141 12.91 -3.16 4.86
CA GLU A 141 12.58 -3.22 6.29
C GLU A 141 11.12 -3.61 6.49
N ILE A 142 10.88 -4.48 7.46
CA ILE A 142 9.56 -4.96 7.85
C ILE A 142 9.27 -4.52 9.29
N TYR A 143 8.11 -3.91 9.48
CA TYR A 143 7.60 -3.46 10.77
C TYR A 143 6.29 -4.19 11.06
N LEU A 144 6.20 -4.85 12.20
CA LEU A 144 5.00 -5.55 12.65
C LEU A 144 4.26 -4.70 13.68
N VAL A 145 3.02 -4.32 13.37
CA VAL A 145 2.14 -3.64 14.31
C VAL A 145 1.35 -4.69 15.09
N THR A 146 1.47 -4.67 16.41
CA THR A 146 0.85 -5.65 17.31
C THR A 146 0.32 -5.00 18.58
N SER A 147 -0.37 -5.78 19.41
CA SER A 147 -0.82 -5.42 20.75
C SER A 147 -0.65 -6.61 21.70
N GLY A 148 -1.07 -6.47 22.96
CA GLY A 148 -1.11 -7.58 23.91
C GLY A 148 -2.19 -8.63 23.62
N GLU A 149 -2.99 -8.47 22.56
CA GLU A 149 -4.00 -9.47 22.18
C GLU A 149 -3.36 -10.74 21.62
N LEU A 150 -3.85 -11.90 22.06
CA LEU A 150 -3.37 -13.20 21.58
C LEU A 150 -3.36 -13.32 20.06
N MET A 151 -4.43 -12.85 19.40
CA MET A 151 -4.53 -12.93 17.94
C MET A 151 -3.56 -11.96 17.23
N ALA A 152 -3.23 -10.82 17.84
CA ALA A 152 -2.24 -9.90 17.27
C ALA A 152 -0.83 -10.50 17.35
N LEU A 153 -0.49 -11.12 18.49
CA LEU A 153 0.76 -11.86 18.65
C LEU A 153 0.84 -13.08 17.74
N TYR A 154 -0.25 -13.82 17.59
CA TYR A 154 -0.32 -14.95 16.66
C TYR A 154 -0.08 -14.50 15.22
N ALA A 155 -0.76 -13.44 14.77
CA ALA A 155 -0.57 -12.90 13.43
C ALA A 155 0.87 -12.39 13.20
N ALA A 156 1.48 -11.75 14.21
CA ALA A 156 2.85 -11.27 14.13
C ALA A 156 3.89 -12.40 14.07
N ASN A 157 3.55 -13.60 14.52
CA ASN A 157 4.44 -14.77 14.51
C ASN A 157 4.35 -15.59 13.21
N ASN A 158 3.38 -15.31 12.33
CA ASN A 158 3.24 -15.97 11.02
C ASN A 158 4.05 -15.26 9.93
#